data_AF-A0A843JKN4-F1
#
_entry.id   AF-A0A843JKN4-F1
#
_cell.length_a   1.000
_cell.length_b   1.000
_cell.length_c   1.000
_cell.angle_alpha   90.00
_cell.angle_beta   90.00
_cell.angle_gamma   90.00
#
_symmetry.space_group_name_H-M   'P 1'
#
loop_
_entity.id
_entity.type
_entity.pdbx_description
1 polymer ?
#
loop_
_entity_poly.entity_id
_entity_poly.type
_entity_poly.pdbx_seq_one_letter_code
_entity_poly.pdbx_strand_id
1 'polypeptide(L)'
;MLKNFLNEVISIVVGKPSDSIVRLLEGDKYVNEFIIAKKLDLTINQTRNILYKISDYGLVSSIRKKDKKKGWYTYFWKIEVLKSLEFLKELTIKNITQLRNQIKSRETKGFYVCERCNIEFNEENAMLHDFTCNECGEVFTVKDNEKVIREFKKNEDKLVNKLKLIEEEITTEKARLDKIKMKELKKIEAEKLKQREEKRRIQKEAREKLKKESSKKKPSEKKSSKKKSSTPSKPKKNIKKPSKAKDKKKSKKK
;
A
#
# COMPACT_ATOMS: atom_id res chain seq x y z
N MET A 1 -14.42 -1.56 -18.13
CA MET A 1 -14.86 -2.12 -16.84
C MET A 1 -14.06 -1.54 -15.67
N LEU A 2 -12.73 -1.53 -15.75
CA LEU A 2 -11.84 -0.90 -14.77
C LEU A 2 -12.30 0.49 -14.28
N LYS A 3 -12.66 1.41 -15.20
CA LYS A 3 -13.17 2.75 -14.87
C LYS A 3 -14.39 2.72 -13.95
N ASN A 4 -15.32 1.80 -14.17
CA ASN A 4 -16.55 1.71 -13.40
C ASN A 4 -16.24 1.25 -11.98
N PHE A 5 -15.33 0.29 -11.81
CA PHE A 5 -14.88 -0.15 -10.49
C PHE A 5 -14.12 0.94 -9.74
N LEU A 6 -13.25 1.69 -10.42
CA LEU A 6 -12.56 2.82 -9.81
C LEU A 6 -13.54 3.93 -9.41
N ASN A 7 -14.53 4.25 -10.25
CA ASN A 7 -15.57 5.23 -9.94
C ASN A 7 -16.39 4.79 -8.74
N GLU A 8 -16.72 3.51 -8.64
CA GLU A 8 -17.44 2.96 -7.50
C GLU A 8 -16.63 3.09 -6.21
N VAL A 9 -15.35 2.70 -6.23
CA VAL A 9 -14.46 2.84 -5.07
C VAL A 9 -14.38 4.28 -4.59
N ILE A 10 -14.15 5.23 -5.51
CA ILE A 10 -14.09 6.65 -5.15
C ILE A 10 -15.46 7.16 -4.68
N SER A 11 -16.56 6.69 -5.27
CA SER A 11 -17.92 7.05 -4.84
C SER A 11 -18.21 6.59 -3.42
N ILE A 12 -17.70 5.43 -3.00
CA ILE A 12 -17.88 4.91 -1.64
C ILE A 12 -17.13 5.78 -0.62
N VAL A 13 -15.94 6.27 -0.97
CA VAL A 13 -15.08 7.03 -0.06
C VAL A 13 -15.44 8.52 0.01
N VAL A 14 -15.67 9.15 -1.15
CA VAL A 14 -15.80 10.61 -1.29
C VAL A 14 -17.24 11.03 -1.58
N GLY A 15 -18.05 10.16 -2.19
CA GLY A 15 -19.33 10.50 -2.78
C GLY A 15 -19.19 11.09 -4.19
N LYS A 16 -20.26 11.74 -4.68
CA LYS A 16 -20.21 12.53 -5.92
C LYS A 16 -19.35 13.78 -5.65
N PRO A 17 -18.39 14.19 -6.52
CA PRO A 17 -18.19 13.85 -7.94
C PRO A 17 -17.01 12.88 -8.20
N SER A 18 -17.19 11.60 -7.91
CA SER A 18 -16.18 10.55 -8.08
C SER A 18 -15.69 10.37 -9.53
N ASP A 19 -16.59 10.44 -10.52
CA ASP A 19 -16.26 10.20 -11.93
C ASP A 19 -15.21 11.19 -12.48
N SER A 20 -15.33 12.47 -12.11
CA SER A 20 -14.39 13.50 -12.54
C SER A 20 -13.00 13.26 -11.96
N ILE A 21 -12.93 12.80 -10.70
CA ILE A 21 -11.66 12.54 -10.02
C ILE A 21 -10.94 11.36 -10.68
N VAL A 22 -11.64 10.24 -10.93
CA VAL A 22 -11.05 9.07 -11.59
C VAL A 22 -10.55 9.42 -12.99
N ARG A 23 -11.35 10.13 -13.80
CA ARG A 23 -10.93 10.54 -15.16
C ARG A 23 -9.64 11.36 -15.17
N LEU A 24 -9.38 12.11 -14.10
CA LEU A 24 -8.16 12.91 -13.96
C LEU A 24 -6.97 12.08 -13.48
N LEU A 25 -7.19 11.07 -12.65
CA LEU A 25 -6.15 10.30 -11.97
C LEU A 25 -5.85 8.93 -12.61
N GLU A 26 -6.67 8.47 -13.55
CA GLU A 26 -6.53 7.17 -14.25
C GLU A 26 -5.22 7.06 -15.07
N GLY A 27 -4.56 8.19 -15.36
CA GLY A 27 -3.33 8.20 -16.15
C GLY A 27 -2.12 7.60 -15.42
N ASP A 28 -1.18 7.08 -16.21
CA ASP A 28 0.10 6.59 -15.69
C ASP A 28 1.00 7.70 -15.10
N LYS A 29 0.64 8.95 -15.34
CA LYS A 29 1.38 10.15 -14.93
C LYS A 29 0.79 10.72 -13.66
N TYR A 30 1.67 11.18 -12.78
CA TYR A 30 1.22 11.93 -11.61
C TYR A 30 0.68 13.30 -12.01
N VAL A 31 -0.45 13.67 -11.42
CA VAL A 31 -1.15 14.93 -11.69
C VAL A 31 -1.00 15.87 -10.50
N ASN A 32 -0.78 17.15 -10.80
CA ASN A 32 -0.63 18.19 -9.79
C ASN A 32 -1.99 18.53 -9.12
N GLU A 33 -2.00 18.68 -7.79
CA GLU A 33 -3.17 19.10 -7.00
C GLU A 33 -3.86 20.37 -7.54
N PHE A 34 -3.11 21.35 -8.07
CA PHE A 34 -3.68 22.57 -8.64
C PHE A 34 -4.46 22.32 -9.94
N ILE A 35 -4.02 21.36 -10.75
CA ILE A 35 -4.69 20.99 -11.99
C ILE A 35 -5.99 20.26 -11.66
N ILE A 36 -5.96 19.43 -10.61
CA ILE A 36 -7.14 18.70 -10.13
C ILE A 36 -8.19 19.70 -9.63
N ALA A 37 -7.79 20.64 -8.76
CA ALA A 37 -8.68 21.68 -8.24
C ALA A 37 -9.34 22.50 -9.36
N LYS A 38 -8.54 22.96 -10.34
CA LYS A 38 -9.04 23.74 -11.47
C LYS A 38 -10.04 22.98 -12.34
N LYS A 39 -9.83 21.68 -12.55
CA LYS A 39 -10.72 20.86 -13.39
C LYS A 39 -11.98 20.38 -12.67
N LEU A 40 -11.95 20.31 -11.34
CA LEU A 40 -13.12 19.98 -10.53
C LEU A 40 -13.94 21.22 -10.14
N ASP A 41 -13.44 22.41 -10.46
CA ASP A 41 -14.00 23.69 -10.02
C ASP A 41 -14.16 23.77 -8.49
N LEU A 42 -13.15 23.26 -7.78
CA LEU A 42 -13.10 23.23 -6.32
C LEU A 42 -11.95 24.08 -5.81
N THR A 43 -12.09 24.56 -4.57
CA THR A 43 -10.97 25.21 -3.89
C THR A 43 -9.85 24.20 -3.63
N ILE A 44 -8.61 24.68 -3.53
CA ILE A 44 -7.44 23.83 -3.25
C ILE A 44 -7.61 23.09 -1.92
N ASN A 45 -8.21 23.73 -0.91
CA ASN A 45 -8.42 23.12 0.40
C ASN A 45 -9.44 21.98 0.33
N GLN A 46 -10.57 22.16 -0.38
CA GLN A 46 -11.53 21.08 -0.61
C GLN A 46 -10.90 19.92 -1.37
N THR A 47 -10.11 20.24 -2.40
CA THR A 47 -9.41 19.23 -3.21
C THR A 47 -8.43 18.43 -2.35
N ARG A 48 -7.64 19.09 -1.49
CA ARG A 48 -6.73 18.41 -0.56
C ARG A 48 -7.47 17.52 0.43
N ASN A 49 -8.57 17.99 1.02
CA ASN A 49 -9.38 17.18 1.94
C ASN A 49 -9.90 15.91 1.25
N ILE A 50 -10.34 16.01 0.00
CA ILE A 50 -10.76 14.85 -0.79
C ILE A 50 -9.58 13.92 -1.05
N LEU A 51 -8.44 14.44 -1.49
CA LEU A 51 -7.25 13.64 -1.79
C LEU A 51 -6.68 12.95 -0.55
N TYR A 52 -6.72 13.60 0.62
CA TYR A 52 -6.31 13.01 1.89
C TYR A 52 -7.25 11.89 2.31
N LYS A 53 -8.58 12.08 2.20
CA LYS A 53 -9.53 10.99 2.43
C LYS A 53 -9.23 9.77 1.55
N ILE A 54 -9.02 9.97 0.24
CA ILE A 54 -8.69 8.88 -0.69
C ILE A 54 -7.34 8.24 -0.31
N SER A 55 -6.37 9.04 0.13
CA SER A 55 -5.05 8.58 0.58
C SER A 55 -5.09 7.76 1.86
N ASP A 56 -6.00 8.07 2.79
CA ASP A 56 -6.15 7.35 4.06
C ASP A 56 -6.58 5.89 3.82
N TYR A 57 -7.38 5.64 2.77
CA TYR A 57 -7.72 4.30 2.30
C TYR A 57 -6.63 3.66 1.41
N GLY A 58 -5.50 4.34 1.19
CA GLY A 58 -4.37 3.82 0.40
C GLY A 58 -4.64 3.72 -1.11
N LEU A 59 -5.67 4.41 -1.61
CA LEU A 59 -6.13 4.32 -3.00
C LEU A 59 -5.30 5.20 -3.96
N VAL A 60 -4.56 6.16 -3.42
CA VAL A 60 -3.69 7.07 -4.18
C VAL A 60 -2.28 7.12 -3.61
N SER A 61 -1.32 7.28 -4.50
CA SER A 61 0.09 7.55 -4.19
C SER A 61 0.39 9.03 -4.40
N SER A 62 1.15 9.63 -3.48
CA SER A 62 1.60 11.01 -3.59
C SER A 62 3.12 11.12 -3.68
N ILE A 63 3.60 12.04 -4.52
CA ILE A 63 5.01 12.42 -4.61
C ILE A 63 5.10 13.93 -4.40
N ARG A 64 6.00 14.36 -3.52
CA ARG A 64 6.35 15.78 -3.37
C ARG A 64 7.55 16.13 -4.24
N LYS A 65 7.45 17.23 -5.00
CA LYS A 65 8.59 17.81 -5.72
C LYS A 65 8.82 19.23 -5.22
N LYS A 66 10.09 19.57 -4.99
CA LYS A 66 10.50 20.94 -4.63
C LYS A 66 10.63 21.75 -5.92
N ASP A 67 9.97 22.90 -5.97
CA ASP A 67 10.11 23.84 -7.07
C ASP A 67 11.47 24.55 -6.97
N LYS A 68 12.28 24.46 -8.03
CA LYS A 68 13.61 25.08 -8.09
C LYS A 68 13.55 26.61 -8.11
N LYS A 69 12.44 27.21 -8.57
CA LYS A 69 12.30 28.67 -8.68
C LYS A 69 11.73 29.31 -7.42
N LYS A 70 10.66 28.73 -6.87
CA LYS A 70 9.89 29.32 -5.77
C LYS A 70 10.14 28.68 -4.41
N GLY A 71 10.86 27.55 -4.35
CA GLY A 71 11.28 26.90 -3.09
C GLY A 71 10.22 26.08 -2.34
N TRP A 72 8.93 26.29 -2.61
CA TRP A 72 7.80 25.51 -2.09
C TRP A 72 7.69 24.08 -2.64
N TYR A 73 6.98 23.21 -1.92
CA TYR A 73 6.69 21.83 -2.32
C TYR A 73 5.32 21.75 -3.01
N THR A 74 5.26 21.01 -4.11
CA THR A 74 4.01 20.68 -4.80
C THR A 74 3.75 19.19 -4.74
N TYR A 75 2.51 18.82 -4.44
CA TYR A 75 2.07 17.43 -4.39
C TYR A 75 1.54 16.96 -5.74
N PHE A 76 1.98 15.77 -6.11
CA PHE A 76 1.63 15.07 -7.33
C PHE A 76 0.96 13.76 -6.95
N TRP A 77 -0.22 13.49 -7.50
CA TRP A 77 -1.08 12.38 -7.11
C TRP A 77 -1.26 11.40 -8.27
N LYS A 78 -1.35 10.11 -7.97
CA LYS A 78 -1.64 9.03 -8.91
C LYS A 78 -2.55 8.00 -8.24
N ILE A 79 -3.52 7.43 -8.97
CA ILE A 79 -4.34 6.35 -8.43
C ILE A 79 -3.58 5.01 -8.45
N GLU A 80 -3.68 4.27 -7.36
CA GLU A 80 -3.16 2.90 -7.27
C GLU A 80 -4.28 1.94 -7.64
N VAL A 81 -4.36 1.59 -8.93
CA VAL A 81 -5.43 0.76 -9.49
C VAL A 81 -5.52 -0.60 -8.78
N LEU A 82 -4.38 -1.27 -8.56
CA LEU A 82 -4.34 -2.59 -7.92
C LEU A 82 -4.87 -2.54 -6.49
N LYS A 83 -4.43 -1.56 -5.68
CA LYS A 83 -4.93 -1.38 -4.31
C LYS A 83 -6.42 -1.03 -4.29
N SER A 84 -6.88 -0.23 -5.26
CA SER A 84 -8.29 0.13 -5.38
C SER A 84 -9.17 -1.08 -5.66
N LEU A 85 -8.71 -2.00 -6.53
CA LEU A 85 -9.42 -3.25 -6.80
C LEU A 85 -9.40 -4.20 -5.59
N GLU A 86 -8.28 -4.29 -4.87
CA GLU A 86 -8.18 -5.09 -3.64
C GLU A 86 -9.12 -4.56 -2.55
N PHE A 87 -9.18 -3.23 -2.37
CA PHE A 87 -10.13 -2.59 -1.47
C PHE A 87 -11.59 -2.89 -1.85
N LEU A 88 -11.94 -2.82 -3.14
CA LEU A 88 -13.29 -3.16 -3.61
C LEU A 88 -13.63 -4.63 -3.35
N LYS A 89 -12.66 -5.53 -3.54
CA LYS A 89 -12.82 -6.95 -3.23
C LYS A 89 -13.12 -7.15 -1.74
N GLU A 90 -12.35 -6.54 -0.85
CA GLU A 90 -12.56 -6.66 0.60
C GLU A 90 -13.94 -6.15 1.02
N LEU A 91 -14.37 -5.00 0.49
CA LEU A 91 -15.71 -4.48 0.75
C LEU A 91 -16.81 -5.42 0.25
N THR A 92 -16.64 -5.98 -0.95
CA THR A 92 -17.61 -6.91 -1.53
C THR A 92 -17.72 -8.19 -0.71
N ILE A 93 -16.59 -8.73 -0.21
CA ILE A 93 -16.56 -9.89 0.69
C ILE A 93 -17.28 -9.58 2.00
N LYS A 94 -17.04 -8.41 2.59
CA LYS A 94 -17.72 -7.97 3.82
C LYS A 94 -19.23 -7.91 3.62
N ASN A 95 -19.69 -7.33 2.51
CA ASN A 95 -21.11 -7.24 2.18
C ASN A 95 -21.74 -8.63 1.99
N ILE A 96 -21.07 -9.54 1.27
CA ILE A 96 -21.53 -10.93 1.11
C ILE A 96 -21.63 -11.62 2.48
N THR A 97 -20.64 -11.43 3.34
CA THR A 97 -20.62 -12.03 4.68
C THR A 97 -21.76 -11.51 5.55
N GLN A 98 -22.05 -10.21 5.49
CA GLN A 98 -23.19 -9.60 6.19
C GLN A 98 -24.52 -10.16 5.67
N LEU A 99 -24.71 -10.25 4.36
CA LEU A 99 -25.90 -10.84 3.73
C LEU A 99 -26.08 -12.30 4.14
N ARG A 100 -25.01 -13.10 4.13
CA ARG A 100 -25.06 -14.50 4.60
C ARG A 100 -25.46 -14.60 6.06
N ASN A 101 -24.95 -13.73 6.92
CA ASN A 101 -25.32 -13.70 8.33
C ASN A 101 -26.80 -13.33 8.51
N GLN A 102 -27.31 -12.39 7.73
CA GLN A 102 -28.74 -12.03 7.73
C GLN A 102 -29.62 -13.19 7.25
N ILE A 103 -29.22 -13.88 6.18
CA ILE A 103 -29.93 -15.08 5.69
C ILE A 103 -29.96 -16.15 6.76
N LYS A 104 -28.80 -16.50 7.35
CA LYS A 104 -28.71 -17.50 8.43
C LYS A 104 -29.58 -17.13 9.62
N SER A 105 -29.56 -15.87 10.04
CA SER A 105 -30.41 -15.40 11.14
C SER A 105 -31.90 -15.52 10.83
N ARG A 106 -32.31 -15.33 9.57
CA ARG A 106 -33.71 -15.47 9.13
C ARG A 106 -34.14 -16.91 8.88
N GLU A 107 -33.19 -17.81 8.62
CA GLU A 107 -33.44 -19.25 8.53
C GLU A 107 -33.55 -19.90 9.91
N THR A 108 -32.83 -19.40 10.93
CA THR A 108 -32.85 -19.97 12.28
C THR A 108 -33.88 -19.34 13.22
N LYS A 109 -34.13 -18.03 13.09
CA LYS A 109 -35.05 -17.30 14.00
C LYS A 109 -36.39 -17.02 13.33
N GLY A 110 -37.46 -17.16 14.11
CA GLY A 110 -38.78 -16.64 13.74
C GLY A 110 -38.80 -15.11 13.74
N PHE A 111 -39.49 -14.52 12.77
CA PHE A 111 -39.74 -13.09 12.70
C PHE A 111 -41.24 -12.82 12.79
N TYR A 112 -41.58 -11.82 13.59
CA TYR A 112 -42.94 -11.39 13.88
C TYR A 112 -43.12 -9.96 13.38
N VAL A 113 -44.30 -9.63 12.86
CA VAL A 113 -44.60 -8.30 12.35
C VAL A 113 -45.91 -7.78 12.94
N CYS A 114 -45.97 -6.49 13.21
CA CYS A 114 -47.22 -5.82 13.49
C CYS A 114 -47.79 -5.27 12.17
N GLU A 115 -49.00 -5.68 11.79
CA GLU A 115 -49.62 -5.28 10.51
C GLU A 115 -49.94 -3.78 10.46
N ARG A 116 -50.29 -3.19 11.61
CA ARG A 116 -50.66 -1.78 11.71
C ARG A 116 -49.47 -0.83 11.71
N CYS A 117 -48.39 -1.19 12.40
CA CYS A 117 -47.19 -0.35 12.51
C CYS A 117 -46.08 -0.73 11.51
N ASN A 118 -46.18 -1.86 10.82
CA ASN A 118 -45.15 -2.42 9.93
C ASN A 118 -43.76 -2.56 10.58
N ILE A 119 -43.74 -2.84 11.88
CA ILE A 119 -42.50 -3.05 12.65
C ILE A 119 -42.23 -4.55 12.73
N GLU A 120 -41.00 -4.95 12.45
CA GLU A 120 -40.53 -6.35 12.50
C GLU A 120 -39.71 -6.60 13.77
N PHE A 121 -40.06 -7.65 14.50
CA PHE A 121 -39.37 -8.12 15.70
C PHE A 121 -38.84 -9.55 15.51
N ASN A 122 -37.72 -9.86 16.15
CA ASN A 122 -37.28 -11.25 16.36
C ASN A 122 -38.14 -11.91 17.45
N GLU A 123 -38.16 -13.24 17.47
CA GLU A 123 -38.84 -14.03 18.49
C GLU A 123 -38.46 -13.65 19.93
N GLU A 124 -37.17 -13.42 20.20
CA GLU A 124 -36.70 -13.02 21.53
C GLU A 124 -37.32 -11.70 21.99
N ASN A 125 -37.32 -10.66 21.14
CA ASN A 125 -37.93 -9.37 21.52
C ASN A 125 -39.45 -9.44 21.54
N ALA A 126 -40.07 -10.27 20.69
CA ALA A 126 -41.51 -10.50 20.75
C ALA A 126 -41.90 -11.12 22.09
N MET A 127 -41.12 -12.08 22.60
CA MET A 127 -41.32 -12.69 23.92
C MET A 127 -41.13 -11.70 25.07
N LEU A 128 -40.21 -10.74 24.95
CA LEU A 128 -40.05 -9.66 25.94
C LEU A 128 -41.26 -8.72 26.02
N HIS A 129 -42.06 -8.64 24.95
CA HIS A 129 -43.25 -7.80 24.85
C HIS A 129 -44.55 -8.62 24.84
N ASP A 130 -44.51 -9.86 25.33
CA ASP A 130 -45.66 -10.78 25.37
C ASP A 130 -46.40 -10.91 24.03
N PHE A 131 -45.65 -10.86 22.93
CA PHE A 131 -46.14 -10.84 21.54
C PHE A 131 -47.11 -9.71 21.20
N THR A 132 -47.08 -8.61 21.96
CA THR A 132 -47.90 -7.41 21.73
C THR A 132 -47.06 -6.20 21.35
N CYS A 133 -47.60 -5.37 20.46
CA CYS A 133 -46.93 -4.17 20.00
C CYS A 133 -47.05 -3.03 21.03
N ASN A 134 -45.92 -2.45 21.45
CA ASN A 134 -45.90 -1.34 22.41
C ASN A 134 -46.57 -0.04 21.89
N GLU A 135 -46.70 0.11 20.57
CA GLU A 135 -47.26 1.33 19.95
C GLU A 135 -48.78 1.25 19.77
N CYS A 136 -49.31 0.08 19.42
CA CYS A 136 -50.72 -0.08 19.06
C CYS A 136 -51.50 -1.11 19.89
N GLY A 137 -50.83 -1.89 20.74
CA GLY A 137 -51.43 -2.94 21.57
C GLY A 137 -51.88 -4.18 20.81
N GLU A 138 -51.63 -4.26 19.50
CA GLU A 138 -52.03 -5.37 18.65
C GLU A 138 -51.04 -6.53 18.75
N VAL A 139 -51.54 -7.76 18.59
CA VAL A 139 -50.72 -8.98 18.64
C VAL A 139 -49.90 -9.11 17.36
N PHE A 140 -48.63 -9.51 17.48
CA PHE A 140 -47.79 -9.72 16.30
C PHE A 140 -48.21 -10.96 15.51
N THR A 141 -48.08 -10.90 14.18
CA THR A 141 -48.29 -12.01 13.26
C THR A 141 -46.96 -12.59 12.78
N VAL A 142 -46.92 -13.89 12.49
CA VAL A 142 -45.71 -14.54 11.95
C VAL A 142 -45.50 -14.10 10.51
N LYS A 143 -44.29 -13.61 10.20
CA LYS A 143 -43.95 -13.18 8.85
C LYS A 143 -43.33 -14.32 8.06
N ASP A 144 -43.80 -14.51 6.83
CA ASP A 144 -43.19 -15.44 5.89
C ASP A 144 -41.82 -14.90 5.40
N ASN A 145 -40.75 -15.53 5.88
CA ASN A 145 -39.38 -15.17 5.56
C ASN A 145 -38.91 -15.70 4.19
N GLU A 146 -39.64 -16.62 3.56
CA GLU A 146 -39.16 -17.28 2.34
C GLU A 146 -38.98 -16.31 1.16
N LYS A 147 -39.85 -15.31 1.05
CA LYS A 147 -39.76 -14.29 -0.01
C LYS A 147 -38.51 -13.42 0.19
N VAL A 148 -38.29 -12.97 1.42
CA VAL A 148 -37.14 -12.12 1.79
C VAL A 148 -35.82 -12.89 1.62
N ILE A 149 -35.77 -14.15 2.06
CA ILE A 149 -34.59 -15.01 1.89
C ILE A 149 -34.27 -15.22 0.41
N ARG A 150 -35.29 -15.43 -0.44
CA ARG A 150 -35.09 -15.56 -1.89
C ARG A 150 -34.50 -14.28 -2.51
N GLU A 151 -34.96 -13.11 -2.07
CA GLU A 151 -34.39 -11.83 -2.52
C GLU A 151 -32.95 -11.63 -2.07
N PHE A 152 -32.65 -11.97 -0.81
CA PHE A 152 -31.28 -11.90 -0.28
C PHE A 152 -30.34 -12.86 -1.00
N LYS A 153 -30.77 -14.09 -1.30
CA LYS A 153 -29.99 -15.05 -2.10
C LYS A 153 -29.72 -14.51 -3.51
N LYS A 154 -30.73 -13.94 -4.18
CA LYS A 154 -30.53 -13.29 -5.49
C LYS A 154 -29.53 -12.13 -5.42
N ASN A 155 -29.55 -11.34 -4.34
CA ASN A 155 -28.61 -10.24 -4.16
C ASN A 155 -27.20 -10.75 -3.84
N GLU A 156 -27.07 -11.82 -3.06
CA GLU A 156 -25.81 -12.52 -2.82
C GLU A 156 -25.21 -13.00 -4.14
N ASP A 157 -25.99 -13.67 -5.00
CA ASP A 157 -25.52 -14.17 -6.30
C ASP A 157 -24.99 -13.04 -7.19
N LYS A 158 -25.67 -11.89 -7.21
CA LYS A 158 -25.20 -10.69 -7.92
C LYS A 158 -23.85 -10.21 -7.41
N LEU A 159 -23.67 -10.15 -6.07
CA LEU A 159 -22.41 -9.75 -5.46
C LEU A 159 -21.29 -10.77 -5.71
N VAL A 160 -21.60 -12.06 -5.69
CA VAL A 160 -20.65 -13.14 -6.01
C VAL A 160 -20.18 -13.05 -7.45
N ASN A 161 -21.10 -12.83 -8.40
CA ASN A 161 -20.74 -12.65 -9.81
C ASN A 161 -19.88 -11.40 -10.01
N LYS A 162 -20.19 -10.30 -9.32
CA LYS A 162 -19.36 -9.10 -9.32
C LYS A 162 -17.97 -9.36 -8.75
N LEU A 163 -17.86 -10.13 -7.67
CA LEU A 163 -16.59 -10.49 -7.05
C LEU A 163 -15.69 -11.27 -8.03
N LYS A 164 -16.25 -12.21 -8.81
CA LYS A 164 -15.51 -12.92 -9.87
C LYS A 164 -14.91 -11.96 -10.90
N LEU A 165 -15.71 -11.01 -11.39
CA LEU A 165 -15.25 -10.00 -12.35
C LEU A 165 -14.11 -9.13 -11.78
N ILE A 166 -14.20 -8.77 -10.49
CA ILE A 166 -13.14 -8.02 -9.80
C ILE A 166 -11.86 -8.86 -9.70
N GLU A 167 -11.97 -10.15 -9.37
CA GLU A 167 -10.81 -11.04 -9.26
C GLU A 167 -10.09 -11.24 -10.60
N GLU A 168 -10.84 -11.40 -11.70
CA GLU A 168 -10.31 -11.45 -13.05
C GLU A 168 -9.53 -10.16 -13.39
N GLU A 169 -10.10 -8.99 -13.09
CA GLU A 169 -9.42 -7.70 -13.32
C GLU A 169 -8.16 -7.55 -12.44
N ILE A 170 -8.17 -8.05 -11.20
CA ILE A 170 -6.98 -8.04 -10.33
C ILE A 170 -5.87 -8.92 -10.92
N THR A 171 -6.19 -10.11 -11.44
CA THR A 171 -5.17 -11.01 -12.01
C THR A 171 -4.55 -10.42 -13.28
N THR A 172 -5.36 -9.81 -14.14
CA THR A 172 -4.87 -9.16 -15.37
C THR A 172 -3.97 -7.96 -15.06
N GLU A 173 -4.35 -7.12 -14.08
CA GLU A 173 -3.54 -5.97 -13.68
C GLU A 173 -2.26 -6.38 -12.95
N LYS A 174 -2.30 -7.44 -12.11
CA LYS A 174 -1.09 -8.04 -11.51
C LYS A 174 -0.11 -8.52 -12.57
N ALA A 175 -0.59 -9.26 -13.57
CA ALA A 175 0.25 -9.74 -14.66
C ALA A 175 0.85 -8.59 -15.49
N ARG A 176 0.11 -7.49 -15.70
CA ARG A 176 0.61 -6.28 -16.36
C ARG A 176 1.73 -5.64 -15.54
N LEU A 177 1.51 -5.46 -14.24
CA LEU A 177 2.47 -4.82 -13.34
C LEU A 177 3.75 -5.65 -13.21
N ASP A 178 3.65 -6.97 -13.15
CA ASP A 178 4.81 -7.86 -13.08
C ASP A 178 5.62 -7.84 -14.38
N LYS A 179 4.97 -7.78 -15.55
CA LYS A 179 5.66 -7.55 -16.84
C LYS A 179 6.45 -6.23 -16.84
N ILE A 180 5.89 -5.16 -16.26
CA ILE A 180 6.57 -3.87 -16.15
C ILE A 180 7.78 -3.97 -15.22
N LYS A 181 7.59 -4.52 -14.02
CA LYS A 181 8.68 -4.74 -13.03
C LYS A 181 9.81 -5.59 -13.62
N MET A 182 9.49 -6.67 -14.34
CA MET A 182 10.47 -7.54 -14.98
C MET A 182 11.27 -6.80 -16.07
N LYS A 183 10.62 -5.95 -16.87
CA LYS A 183 11.32 -5.12 -17.86
C LYS A 183 12.24 -4.10 -17.19
N GLU A 184 11.81 -3.50 -16.10
CA GLU A 184 12.60 -2.51 -15.35
C GLU A 184 13.81 -3.15 -14.65
N LEU A 185 13.63 -4.32 -14.04
CA LEU A 185 14.72 -5.12 -13.47
C LEU A 185 15.78 -5.48 -14.53
N LYS A 186 15.35 -5.95 -15.71
CA LYS A 186 16.25 -6.26 -16.84
C LYS A 186 17.02 -5.02 -17.31
N LYS A 187 16.39 -3.85 -17.36
CA LYS A 187 17.05 -2.58 -17.71
C LYS A 187 18.09 -2.18 -16.67
N ILE A 188 17.74 -2.25 -15.38
CA ILE A 188 18.64 -1.94 -14.27
C ILE A 188 19.85 -2.89 -14.27
N GLU A 189 19.62 -4.18 -14.52
CA GLU A 189 20.69 -5.18 -14.60
C GLU A 189 21.63 -4.93 -15.80
N ALA A 190 21.08 -4.64 -16.97
CA ALA A 190 21.86 -4.28 -18.15
C ALA A 190 22.66 -2.98 -17.94
N GLU A 191 22.09 -1.98 -17.28
CA GLU A 191 22.78 -0.74 -16.94
C GLU A 191 23.91 -0.99 -15.93
N LYS A 192 23.68 -1.80 -14.90
CA LYS A 192 24.71 -2.22 -13.94
C LYS A 192 25.85 -2.99 -14.63
N LEU A 193 25.55 -3.83 -15.62
CA LEU A 193 26.56 -4.57 -16.38
C LEU A 193 27.42 -3.60 -17.21
N LYS A 194 26.80 -2.66 -17.93
CA LYS A 194 27.51 -1.62 -18.69
C LYS A 194 28.41 -0.77 -17.80
N GLN A 195 27.92 -0.33 -16.63
CA GLN A 195 28.72 0.42 -15.67
C GLN A 195 29.91 -0.39 -15.15
N ARG A 196 29.78 -1.71 -14.96
CA ARG A 196 30.88 -2.59 -14.55
C ARG A 196 31.92 -2.74 -15.66
N GLU A 197 31.49 -2.90 -16.91
CA GLU A 197 32.37 -2.99 -18.08
C GLU A 197 33.15 -1.69 -18.32
N GLU A 198 32.48 -0.55 -18.21
CA GLU A 198 33.11 0.76 -18.32
C GLU A 198 34.16 0.99 -17.23
N LYS A 199 33.83 0.67 -15.96
CA LYS A 199 34.82 0.69 -14.86
C LYS A 199 36.02 -0.22 -15.14
N ARG A 200 35.81 -1.41 -15.70
CA ARG A 200 36.89 -2.34 -16.08
C ARG A 200 37.76 -1.76 -17.20
N ARG A 201 37.15 -1.11 -18.21
CA ARG A 201 37.88 -0.44 -19.31
C ARG A 201 38.75 0.71 -18.78
N ILE A 202 38.18 1.60 -17.98
CA ILE A 202 38.91 2.72 -17.35
C ILE A 202 40.09 2.19 -16.52
N GLN A 203 39.89 1.12 -15.75
CA GLN A 203 40.95 0.53 -14.92
C GLN A 203 42.06 -0.14 -15.77
N LYS A 204 41.71 -0.76 -16.90
CA LYS A 204 42.68 -1.30 -17.86
C LYS A 204 43.50 -0.19 -18.51
N GLU A 205 42.85 0.86 -19.01
CA GLU A 205 43.51 2.04 -19.61
C GLU A 205 44.44 2.74 -18.62
N ALA A 206 44.03 2.88 -17.35
CA ALA A 206 44.89 3.44 -16.30
C ALA A 206 46.12 2.55 -16.04
N ARG A 207 45.97 1.22 -16.00
CA ARG A 207 47.09 0.28 -15.84
C ARG A 207 48.06 0.31 -17.03
N GLU A 208 47.56 0.45 -18.26
CA GLU A 208 48.41 0.56 -19.45
C GLU A 208 49.20 1.87 -19.50
N LYS A 209 48.58 3.00 -19.09
CA LYS A 209 49.27 4.29 -18.96
C LYS A 209 50.42 4.20 -17.95
N LEU A 210 50.16 3.63 -16.77
CA LEU A 210 51.19 3.40 -15.74
C LEU A 210 52.33 2.49 -16.25
N LYS A 211 52.02 1.45 -17.02
CA LYS A 211 53.04 0.58 -17.65
C LYS A 211 53.90 1.34 -18.67
N LYS A 212 53.30 2.17 -19.52
CA LYS A 212 54.02 3.01 -20.51
C LYS A 212 54.89 4.09 -19.87
N GLU A 213 54.49 4.63 -18.72
CA GLU A 213 55.32 5.56 -17.93
C GLU A 213 56.50 4.83 -17.26
N SER A 214 56.28 3.60 -16.76
CA SER A 214 57.35 2.80 -16.16
C SER A 214 58.40 2.31 -17.18
N SER A 215 58.02 2.06 -18.43
CA SER A 215 58.94 1.58 -19.49
C SER A 215 59.78 2.69 -20.16
N LYS A 216 59.39 3.97 -20.01
CA LYS A 216 60.20 5.12 -20.45
C LYS A 216 61.34 5.46 -19.48
N LYS A 217 61.37 4.89 -18.27
CA LYS A 217 62.53 4.95 -17.37
C LYS A 217 63.35 3.66 -17.50
N LYS A 218 64.31 3.62 -18.45
CA LYS A 218 65.39 2.61 -18.40
C LYS A 218 66.51 3.07 -17.44
N PRO A 219 67.21 2.13 -16.78
CA PRO A 219 68.05 2.42 -15.63
C PRO A 219 69.43 2.92 -16.04
N SER A 220 69.85 4.07 -15.49
CA SER A 220 71.25 4.49 -15.52
C SER A 220 72.05 3.74 -14.46
N GLU A 221 73.09 3.03 -14.87
CA GLU A 221 74.12 2.47 -13.99
C GLU A 221 74.80 3.56 -13.16
N LYS A 222 75.02 3.28 -11.86
CA LYS A 222 76.37 3.32 -11.26
C LYS A 222 76.41 2.76 -9.83
N LYS A 223 77.27 1.73 -9.72
CA LYS A 223 78.26 1.43 -8.67
C LYS A 223 77.83 1.19 -7.22
N SER A 224 78.12 -0.05 -6.84
CA SER A 224 78.37 -0.60 -5.52
C SER A 224 79.38 0.18 -4.66
N SER A 225 79.07 0.37 -3.37
CA SER A 225 79.99 0.04 -2.27
C SER A 225 79.25 -0.05 -0.91
N LYS A 226 79.53 -1.14 -0.20
CA LYS A 226 79.24 -1.42 1.23
C LYS A 226 80.10 -0.48 2.11
N LYS A 227 79.70 -0.04 3.32
CA LYS A 227 79.61 -0.75 4.62
C LYS A 227 78.97 0.24 5.63
N LYS A 228 77.94 -0.09 6.41
CA LYS A 228 77.89 -0.83 7.70
C LYS A 228 78.54 -0.13 8.91
N SER A 229 77.69 0.33 9.84
CA SER A 229 77.66 0.07 11.31
C SER A 229 76.72 1.13 11.94
N SER A 230 75.93 0.95 13.00
CA SER A 230 75.79 -0.07 14.04
C SER A 230 74.41 0.06 14.75
N THR A 231 73.78 -1.10 14.94
CA THR A 231 72.68 -1.55 15.83
C THR A 231 72.91 -1.35 17.36
N PRO A 232 72.08 -1.83 18.35
CA PRO A 232 70.68 -2.40 18.37
C PRO A 232 69.78 -2.14 19.64
N SER A 233 68.49 -2.58 19.54
CA SER A 233 67.60 -3.20 20.60
C SER A 233 66.87 -2.30 21.63
N LYS A 234 65.63 -2.53 22.14
CA LYS A 234 64.73 -3.71 22.34
C LYS A 234 63.34 -3.21 22.92
N PRO A 235 62.35 -4.01 23.41
CA PRO A 235 61.29 -4.74 22.69
C PRO A 235 59.83 -4.55 23.21
N LYS A 236 58.89 -5.29 22.58
CA LYS A 236 57.44 -5.55 22.83
C LYS A 236 56.88 -5.51 24.28
N LYS A 237 55.59 -5.17 24.41
CA LYS A 237 54.63 -5.90 25.28
C LYS A 237 53.17 -5.83 24.79
N ASN A 238 52.56 -7.01 24.76
CA ASN A 238 51.14 -7.31 24.56
C ASN A 238 50.61 -7.73 25.93
N ILE A 239 49.38 -7.39 26.36
CA ILE A 239 48.61 -8.12 27.40
C ILE A 239 47.12 -7.72 27.37
N LYS A 240 46.29 -8.76 27.59
CA LYS A 240 44.83 -8.84 27.59
C LYS A 240 44.17 -8.24 28.85
N LYS A 241 42.84 -7.98 28.71
CA LYS A 241 41.72 -7.86 29.68
C LYS A 241 42.02 -8.03 31.19
N PRO A 242 41.25 -7.34 32.05
CA PRO A 242 40.82 -7.89 33.32
C PRO A 242 39.33 -8.23 33.36
N SER A 243 39.04 -9.10 34.33
CA SER A 243 37.90 -9.95 34.60
C SER A 243 36.85 -9.33 35.54
N LYS A 244 35.67 -9.98 35.58
CA LYS A 244 34.58 -9.77 36.55
C LYS A 244 35.05 -10.07 38.00
N ALA A 245 34.57 -9.27 38.95
CA ALA A 245 34.41 -9.68 40.36
C ALA A 245 33.10 -9.12 40.92
N LYS A 246 32.49 -9.91 41.80
CA LYS A 246 31.11 -9.83 42.31
C LYS A 246 30.99 -8.90 43.54
N ASP A 247 29.72 -8.52 43.75
CA ASP A 247 28.97 -8.57 45.00
C ASP A 247 28.88 -7.36 45.97
N LYS A 248 27.59 -7.10 46.26
CA LYS A 248 26.95 -6.75 47.53
C LYS A 248 26.79 -5.29 47.99
N LYS A 249 25.48 -4.96 48.08
CA LYS A 249 24.75 -4.31 49.19
C LYS A 249 25.14 -2.84 49.46
N LYS A 250 24.23 -1.90 49.72
CA LYS A 250 22.95 -1.97 50.44
C LYS A 250 22.32 -0.57 50.37
N SER A 251 20.97 -0.49 50.29
CA SER A 251 20.08 0.46 51.00
C SER A 251 20.29 1.98 50.82
N LYS A 252 19.28 2.86 50.81
CA LYS A 252 17.86 2.82 51.18
C LYS A 252 17.28 4.20 50.82
N LYS A 253 16.01 4.21 50.38
CA LYS A 253 14.91 5.12 50.77
C LYS A 253 15.15 6.65 50.77
N LYS A 254 14.28 7.36 50.05
CA LYS A 254 12.94 7.69 50.57
C LYS A 254 11.93 7.66 49.44
#